data_AF-A0A3N8EFD9-F1
#
_entry.id   AF-A0A3N8EFD9-F1
#
_cell.length_a   1.000
_cell.length_b   1.000
_cell.length_c   1.000
_cell.angle_alpha   90.00
_cell.angle_beta   90.00
_cell.angle_gamma   90.00
#
_symmetry.space_group_name_H-M   'P 1'
#
loop_
_entity.id
_entity.type
_entity.pdbx_description
1 polymer ?
#
loop_
_entity_poly.entity_id
_entity_poly.type
_entity_poly.pdbx_seq_one_letter_code
_entity_poly.pdbx_strand_id
1 'polypeptide(L)'
;MLDLDDLRLVRAIGASHSLASAARLLDLTPPAVTIRLQRMEARLNVRLAVRRPKGIALTDEGQRLYQEAVGILERVEALPANISGDHGDVQGTLRVVASFGFGRKYVARIVRDVQRAHPKLEISLHLSESPLTSASGADVVVHVGSLKSSSWIGYPLAPNERFLCASPGYARRINELEHPSDLARYDCLCLRENDEDVPRWRFSQAGDGKGESRRSAVIRVTGALSSNDGTVITDWALAGLGIVERSEWDVAPLLASGKLVRLLPDWHLPPAPVTALLPSRTGRSARQRVFLEAATRFFDPPPWRGKA
;
A
#
# COMPACT_ATOMS: atom_id res chain seq x y z
N MET A 1 -6.28 28.94 22.94
CA MET A 1 -6.37 28.84 21.46
C MET A 1 -5.09 28.21 20.94
N LEU A 2 -5.15 27.14 20.14
CA LEU A 2 -3.99 26.51 19.49
C LEU A 2 -3.49 27.37 18.32
N ASP A 3 -2.18 27.41 18.11
CA ASP A 3 -1.56 28.08 16.96
C ASP A 3 -0.95 27.07 15.97
N LEU A 4 -0.45 27.55 14.82
CA LEU A 4 0.12 26.68 13.78
C LEU A 4 1.39 25.96 14.24
N ASP A 5 2.16 26.57 15.16
CA ASP A 5 3.41 25.98 15.63
C ASP A 5 3.14 24.85 16.64
N ASP A 6 2.07 24.96 17.43
CA ASP A 6 1.53 23.87 18.25
C ASP A 6 1.18 22.66 17.36
N LEU A 7 0.55 22.88 16.20
CA LEU A 7 0.24 21.80 15.26
C LEU A 7 1.51 21.19 14.66
N ARG A 8 2.51 22.00 14.30
CA ARG A 8 3.81 21.52 13.81
C ARG A 8 4.52 20.68 14.87
N LEU A 9 4.44 21.07 16.13
CA LEU A 9 4.98 20.34 17.26
C LEU A 9 4.35 18.95 17.39
N VAL A 10 3.02 18.86 17.37
CA VAL A 10 2.32 17.57 17.43
C VAL A 10 2.68 16.70 16.23
N ARG A 11 2.71 17.27 15.02
CA ARG A 11 3.12 16.56 13.79
C ARG A 11 4.52 15.97 13.92
N ALA A 12 5.49 16.75 14.40
CA ALA A 12 6.87 16.28 14.58
C ALA A 12 6.99 15.19 15.64
N ILE A 13 6.22 15.26 16.72
CA ILE A 13 6.18 14.23 17.77
C ILE A 13 5.56 12.93 17.23
N GLY A 14 4.43 13.01 16.52
CA GLY A 14 3.77 11.83 15.95
C GLY A 14 4.57 11.13 14.84
N ALA A 15 5.42 11.87 14.13
CA ALA A 15 6.32 11.31 13.12
C ALA A 15 7.65 10.77 13.69
N SER A 16 7.91 10.95 14.99
CA SER A 16 9.19 10.66 15.64
C SER A 16 9.09 9.58 16.71
N HIS A 17 10.16 8.81 16.90
CA HIS A 17 10.26 7.81 17.97
C HIS A 17 10.84 8.38 19.28
N SER A 18 11.35 9.61 19.27
CA SER A 18 11.92 10.28 20.44
C SER A 18 11.75 11.80 20.38
N LEU A 19 11.74 12.46 21.54
CA LEU A 19 11.73 13.93 21.63
C LEU A 19 12.94 14.57 20.98
N ALA A 20 14.11 13.91 21.01
CA ALA A 20 15.30 14.39 20.33
C ALA A 20 15.15 14.36 18.80
N SER A 21 14.46 13.35 18.26
CA SER A 21 14.14 13.29 16.83
C SER A 21 13.15 14.39 16.45
N ALA A 22 12.10 14.60 17.24
CA ALA A 22 11.13 15.66 17.00
C ALA A 22 11.76 17.06 17.08
N ALA A 23 12.70 17.25 18.01
CA ALA A 23 13.44 18.51 18.16
C ALA A 23 14.27 18.85 16.92
N ARG A 24 14.95 17.86 16.33
CA ARG A 24 15.70 18.04 15.08
C ARG A 24 14.79 18.43 13.91
N LEU A 25 13.58 17.87 13.81
CA LEU A 25 12.62 18.23 12.75
C LEU A 25 12.10 19.67 12.85
N LEU A 26 12.16 20.27 14.04
CA LEU A 26 11.65 21.60 14.32
C LEU A 26 12.75 22.65 14.50
N ASP A 27 14.02 22.26 14.36
CA ASP A 27 15.19 23.08 14.69
C ASP A 27 15.14 23.66 16.12
N LEU A 28 14.77 22.80 17.08
CA LEU A 28 14.64 23.13 18.49
C LEU A 28 15.56 22.25 19.35
N THR A 29 15.74 22.64 20.61
CA THR A 29 16.37 21.77 21.61
C THR A 29 15.35 20.80 22.22
N PRO A 30 15.75 19.58 22.63
CA PRO A 30 14.82 18.64 23.28
C PRO A 30 14.10 19.20 24.52
N PRO A 31 14.75 20.00 25.41
CA PRO A 31 14.06 20.69 26.49
C PRO A 31 12.98 21.67 26.00
N ALA A 32 13.23 22.41 24.91
CA ALA A 32 12.25 23.34 24.35
C ALA A 32 11.00 22.62 23.84
N VAL A 33 11.17 21.49 23.13
CA VAL A 33 10.04 20.63 22.70
C VAL A 33 9.23 20.14 23.89
N THR A 34 9.91 19.74 24.97
CA THR A 34 9.25 19.24 26.19
C THR A 34 8.41 20.33 26.85
N ILE A 35 8.97 21.53 27.01
CA ILE A 35 8.25 22.68 27.59
C ILE A 35 7.05 23.08 26.74
N ARG A 36 7.21 23.13 25.41
CA ARG A 36 6.09 23.46 24.51
C ARG A 36 4.97 22.41 24.59
N LEU A 37 5.33 21.12 24.61
CA LEU A 37 4.35 20.04 24.75
C LEU A 37 3.59 20.17 26.08
N GLN A 38 4.29 20.38 27.19
CA GLN A 38 3.66 20.54 28.51
C GLN A 38 2.71 21.75 28.57
N ARG A 39 3.11 22.88 27.97
CA ARG A 39 2.24 24.07 27.88
C ARG A 39 0.98 23.80 27.08
N MET A 40 1.12 23.06 25.98
CA MET A 40 -0.01 22.67 25.15
C MET A 40 -0.95 21.68 25.86
N GLU A 41 -0.40 20.66 26.54
CA GLU A 41 -1.16 19.73 27.39
C GLU A 41 -1.92 20.47 28.49
N ALA A 42 -1.27 21.42 29.17
CA ALA A 42 -1.90 22.25 30.21
C ALA A 42 -3.05 23.10 29.65
N ARG A 43 -2.87 23.69 28.45
CA ARG A 43 -3.89 24.50 27.78
C ARG A 43 -5.11 23.69 27.33
N LEU A 44 -4.90 22.42 26.95
CA LEU A 44 -5.96 21.54 26.49
C LEU A 44 -6.56 20.67 27.61
N ASN A 45 -5.95 20.70 28.80
CA ASN A 45 -6.30 19.85 29.94
C ASN A 45 -6.33 18.35 29.61
N VAL A 46 -5.44 17.90 28.73
CA VAL A 46 -5.28 16.49 28.33
C VAL A 46 -3.81 16.14 28.21
N ARG A 47 -3.48 14.86 28.35
CA ARG A 47 -2.16 14.33 28.01
C ARG A 47 -2.16 13.90 26.56
N LEU A 48 -1.18 14.39 25.79
CA LEU A 48 -1.03 14.10 24.37
C LEU A 48 0.07 13.07 24.12
N ALA A 49 1.04 12.96 25.02
CA ALA A 49 2.09 11.96 24.90
C ALA A 49 2.54 11.37 26.24
N VAL A 50 3.03 10.14 26.17
CA VAL A 50 3.55 9.37 27.30
C VAL A 50 4.94 8.82 27.00
N ARG A 51 5.78 8.78 28.04
CA ARG A 51 7.11 8.18 27.95
C ARG A 51 7.00 6.66 28.05
N ARG A 52 7.64 5.95 27.13
CA ARG A 52 7.73 4.49 27.09
C ARG A 52 9.21 4.06 27.16
N PRO A 53 9.52 2.80 27.50
CA PRO A 53 10.91 2.30 27.52
C PRO A 53 11.65 2.49 26.18
N LYS A 54 10.91 2.48 25.05
CA LYS A 54 11.44 2.69 23.69
C LYS A 54 11.28 4.11 23.14
N GLY A 55 10.97 5.10 23.97
CA GLY A 55 10.89 6.50 23.54
C GLY A 55 9.61 7.22 23.97
N ILE A 56 8.97 7.90 23.03
CA ILE A 56 7.71 8.62 23.26
C ILE A 56 6.60 8.00 22.40
N ALA A 57 5.39 7.93 22.95
CA ALA A 57 4.20 7.49 22.23
C ALA A 57 3.07 8.49 22.46
N LEU A 58 2.26 8.72 21.43
CA LEU A 58 1.04 9.52 21.56
C LEU A 58 -0.01 8.76 22.40
N THR A 59 -0.82 9.50 23.15
CA THR A 59 -2.07 8.99 23.74
C THR A 59 -3.17 8.93 22.67
N ASP A 60 -4.35 8.42 23.00
CA ASP A 60 -5.49 8.43 22.06
C ASP A 60 -5.90 9.88 21.71
N GLU A 61 -5.88 10.78 22.70
CA GLU A 61 -6.09 12.22 22.51
C GLU A 61 -5.00 12.81 21.61
N GLY A 62 -3.74 12.46 21.86
CA GLY A 62 -2.59 12.88 21.06
C GLY A 62 -2.68 12.40 19.62
N GLN A 63 -3.14 11.17 19.40
CA GLN A 63 -3.33 10.58 18.08
C GLN A 63 -4.43 11.30 17.30
N ARG A 64 -5.56 11.63 17.97
CA ARG A 64 -6.63 12.43 17.37
C ARG A 64 -6.13 13.83 16.97
N LEU A 65 -5.44 14.52 17.89
CA LEU A 65 -4.89 15.85 17.59
C LEU A 65 -3.83 15.80 16.49
N TYR A 66 -3.00 14.76 16.44
CA TYR A 66 -2.02 14.55 15.38
C TYR A 66 -2.67 14.44 14.00
N GLN A 67 -3.73 13.65 13.88
CA GLN A 67 -4.46 13.50 12.61
C GLN A 67 -5.04 14.83 12.13
N GLU A 68 -5.67 15.59 13.03
CA GLU A 68 -6.20 16.92 12.71
C GLU A 68 -5.09 17.93 12.35
N ALA A 69 -3.98 17.91 13.11
CA ALA A 69 -2.83 18.78 12.87
C ALA A 69 -2.21 18.54 11.49
N VAL A 70 -2.05 17.27 11.08
CA VAL A 70 -1.57 16.91 9.74
C VAL A 70 -2.49 17.50 8.68
N GLY A 71 -3.82 17.28 8.78
CA GLY A 71 -4.77 17.78 7.79
C GLY A 71 -4.85 19.31 7.70
N ILE A 72 -4.74 20.03 8.83
CA ILE A 72 -4.70 21.50 8.84
C ILE A 72 -3.40 22.01 8.18
N LEU A 73 -2.25 21.45 8.57
CA LEU A 73 -0.97 21.88 8.03
C LEU A 73 -0.85 21.61 6.53
N GLU A 74 -1.34 20.46 6.06
CA GLU A 74 -1.41 20.15 4.63
C GLU A 74 -2.26 21.17 3.86
N ARG A 75 -3.41 21.59 4.41
CA ARG A 75 -4.25 22.63 3.81
C ARG A 75 -3.52 23.96 3.69
N VAL A 76 -2.84 24.37 4.75
CA VAL A 76 -2.06 25.63 4.76
C VAL A 76 -0.88 25.54 3.78
N GLU A 77 -0.18 24.41 3.74
CA GLU A 77 0.90 24.15 2.79
C GLU A 77 0.41 24.10 1.33
N ALA A 78 -0.84 23.71 1.10
CA ALA A 78 -1.46 23.69 -0.23
C ALA A 78 -1.96 25.05 -0.71
N LEU A 79 -2.16 26.04 0.19
CA LEU A 79 -2.70 27.36 -0.18
C LEU A 79 -1.90 28.05 -1.30
N PRO A 80 -0.55 28.13 -1.26
CA PRO A 80 0.21 28.79 -2.33
C PRO A 80 -0.01 28.12 -3.69
N ALA A 81 -0.06 26.79 -3.73
CA ALA A 81 -0.27 26.03 -4.96
C ALA A 81 -1.71 26.11 -5.48
N ASN A 82 -2.69 26.27 -4.59
CA ASN A 82 -4.10 26.44 -4.96
C ASN A 82 -4.38 27.87 -5.48
N ILE A 83 -3.64 28.86 -4.98
CA ILE A 83 -3.81 30.27 -5.38
C ILE A 83 -3.02 30.58 -6.64
N SER A 84 -1.82 30.03 -6.80
CA SER A 84 -0.90 30.49 -7.85
C SER A 84 -1.26 29.97 -9.24
N GLY A 85 -2.07 28.91 -9.38
CA GLY A 85 -2.40 28.30 -10.68
C GLY A 85 -1.17 27.85 -11.50
N ASP A 86 0.01 27.96 -10.93
CA ASP A 86 1.27 27.92 -11.65
C ASP A 86 1.88 26.54 -11.52
N HIS A 87 2.38 26.02 -12.64
CA HIS A 87 3.26 24.85 -12.72
C HIS A 87 4.65 25.16 -12.13
N GLY A 88 4.71 26.00 -11.09
CA GLY A 88 5.93 26.38 -10.40
C GLY A 88 6.51 25.19 -9.62
N ASP A 89 7.83 25.12 -9.60
CA ASP A 89 8.63 24.02 -9.02
C ASP A 89 8.01 23.47 -7.72
N VAL A 90 7.35 22.31 -7.83
CA VAL A 90 6.83 21.59 -6.70
C VAL A 90 7.99 21.23 -5.77
N GLN A 91 7.90 21.66 -4.51
CA GLN A 91 8.95 21.56 -3.52
C GLN A 91 8.43 20.96 -2.19
N GLY A 92 9.35 20.59 -1.30
CA GLY A 92 9.06 19.97 -0.01
C GLY A 92 9.37 18.47 0.01
N THR A 93 8.82 17.74 0.97
CA THR A 93 9.03 16.29 1.10
C THR A 93 7.76 15.52 0.72
N LEU A 94 7.89 14.52 -0.15
CA LEU A 94 6.85 13.56 -0.51
C LEU A 94 7.22 12.17 0.03
N ARG A 95 6.45 11.65 0.99
CA ARG A 95 6.62 10.29 1.52
C ARG A 95 5.62 9.34 0.86
N VAL A 96 6.15 8.38 0.10
CA VAL A 96 5.38 7.33 -0.59
C VAL A 96 5.61 5.99 0.10
N VAL A 97 4.55 5.27 0.41
CA VAL A 97 4.62 3.91 0.99
C VAL A 97 4.02 2.90 0.01
N ALA A 98 4.67 1.75 -0.18
CA ALA A 98 4.19 0.68 -1.06
C ALA A 98 4.65 -0.70 -0.56
N SER A 99 4.10 -1.78 -1.13
CA SER A 99 4.57 -3.13 -0.81
C SER A 99 5.94 -3.42 -1.44
N PHE A 100 6.71 -4.36 -0.89
CA PHE A 100 8.04 -4.70 -1.40
C PHE A 100 8.03 -5.05 -2.90
N GLY A 101 7.23 -6.05 -3.30
CA GLY A 101 7.18 -6.52 -4.69
C GLY A 101 6.68 -5.45 -5.66
N PHE A 102 5.51 -4.88 -5.39
CA PHE A 102 4.90 -3.88 -6.30
C PHE A 102 5.69 -2.57 -6.31
N GLY A 103 6.15 -2.14 -5.14
CA GLY A 103 6.92 -0.92 -4.95
C GLY A 103 8.26 -0.95 -5.69
N ARG A 104 9.00 -2.06 -5.58
CA ARG A 104 10.26 -2.26 -6.30
C ARG A 104 10.07 -2.30 -7.82
N LYS A 105 9.01 -2.98 -8.29
CA LYS A 105 8.78 -3.19 -9.73
C LYS A 105 8.27 -1.95 -10.44
N TYR A 106 7.35 -1.20 -9.83
CA TYR A 106 6.64 -0.10 -10.49
C TYR A 106 6.77 1.25 -9.77
N VAL A 107 6.51 1.32 -8.46
CA VAL A 107 6.46 2.62 -7.73
C VAL A 107 7.81 3.33 -7.73
N ALA A 108 8.92 2.59 -7.65
CA ALA A 108 10.26 3.15 -7.74
C ALA A 108 10.52 3.91 -9.05
N ARG A 109 9.92 3.47 -10.17
CA ARG A 109 10.05 4.14 -11.48
C ARG A 109 9.24 5.44 -11.50
N ILE A 110 8.03 5.42 -10.97
CA ILE A 110 7.17 6.61 -10.83
C ILE A 110 7.88 7.65 -9.97
N VAL A 111 8.39 7.26 -8.80
CA VAL A 111 9.13 8.16 -7.90
C VAL A 111 10.35 8.76 -8.59
N ARG A 112 11.14 7.95 -9.32
CA ARG A 112 12.28 8.44 -10.11
C ARG A 112 11.85 9.48 -11.14
N ASP A 113 10.77 9.22 -11.87
CA ASP A 113 10.32 10.11 -12.95
C ASP A 113 9.71 11.41 -12.40
N VAL A 114 8.99 11.34 -11.28
CA VAL A 114 8.50 12.52 -10.55
C VAL A 114 9.67 13.37 -10.03
N GLN A 115 10.69 12.75 -9.43
CA GLN A 115 11.85 13.49 -8.92
C GLN A 115 12.62 14.18 -10.05
N ARG A 116 12.75 13.54 -11.22
CA ARG A 116 13.39 14.14 -12.40
C ARG A 116 12.60 15.33 -12.94
N ALA A 117 11.27 15.24 -12.93
CA ALA A 117 10.40 16.33 -13.36
C ALA A 117 10.33 17.48 -12.34
N HIS A 118 10.55 17.21 -11.06
CA HIS A 118 10.51 18.19 -9.97
C HIS A 118 11.74 18.07 -9.06
N PRO A 119 12.91 18.61 -9.47
CA PRO A 119 14.17 18.41 -8.75
C PRO A 119 14.20 19.02 -7.34
N LYS A 120 13.31 19.96 -7.03
CA LYS A 120 13.17 20.58 -5.70
C LYS A 120 12.29 19.76 -4.74
N LEU A 121 11.69 18.67 -5.21
CA LEU A 121 10.91 17.76 -4.39
C LEU A 121 11.81 16.66 -3.83
N GLU A 122 11.93 16.59 -2.51
CA GLU A 122 12.56 15.48 -1.82
C GLU A 122 11.56 14.33 -1.74
N ILE A 123 11.89 13.15 -2.27
CA ILE A 123 10.99 12.00 -2.26
C ILE A 123 11.58 10.86 -1.44
N SER A 124 10.79 10.37 -0.48
CA SER A 124 11.12 9.19 0.32
C SER A 124 10.18 8.05 -0.05
N LEU A 125 10.71 6.98 -0.64
CA LEU A 125 9.98 5.74 -0.90
C LEU A 125 10.27 4.73 0.20
N HIS A 126 9.23 4.34 0.94
CA HIS A 126 9.30 3.33 1.99
C HIS A 126 8.56 2.07 1.55
N LEU A 127 9.26 0.94 1.53
CA LEU A 127 8.68 -0.36 1.21
C LEU A 127 8.46 -1.18 2.49
N SER A 128 7.30 -1.81 2.59
CA SER A 128 6.89 -2.59 3.77
C SER A 128 6.03 -3.79 3.36
N GLU A 129 6.01 -4.85 4.17
CA GLU A 129 5.07 -5.97 4.03
C GLU A 129 3.62 -5.53 4.24
N SER A 130 3.40 -4.56 5.14
CA SER A 130 2.07 -4.01 5.45
C SER A 130 2.05 -2.50 5.23
N PRO A 131 1.89 -2.01 3.97
CA PRO A 131 1.95 -0.59 3.64
C PRO A 131 1.01 0.30 4.45
N LEU A 132 -0.21 -0.17 4.72
CA LEU A 132 -1.20 0.56 5.52
C LEU A 132 -0.77 0.73 6.99
N THR A 133 -0.17 -0.30 7.59
CA THR A 133 0.36 -0.24 8.95
C THR A 133 1.58 0.68 9.03
N SER A 134 2.37 0.73 7.96
CA SER A 134 3.54 1.62 7.83
C SER A 134 3.21 3.03 7.29
N ALA A 135 1.92 3.36 7.16
CA ALA A 135 1.46 4.59 6.51
C ALA A 135 1.55 5.86 7.38
N SER A 136 2.03 5.76 8.63
CA SER A 136 2.14 6.92 9.50
C SER A 136 3.03 8.00 8.87
N GLY A 137 2.46 9.20 8.69
CA GLY A 137 3.12 10.33 8.05
C GLY A 137 3.34 10.19 6.53
N ALA A 138 2.73 9.20 5.88
CA ALA A 138 2.79 9.06 4.42
C ALA A 138 1.87 10.08 3.74
N ASP A 139 2.38 10.72 2.69
CA ASP A 139 1.55 11.55 1.80
C ASP A 139 0.73 10.69 0.85
N VAL A 140 1.29 9.54 0.42
CA VAL A 140 0.65 8.58 -0.49
C VAL A 140 0.97 7.15 -0.08
N VAL A 141 -0.03 6.27 -0.04
CA VAL A 141 0.18 4.81 0.05
C VAL A 141 -0.30 4.16 -1.25
N VAL A 142 0.57 3.45 -1.95
CA VAL A 142 0.18 2.64 -3.11
C VAL A 142 -0.18 1.24 -2.61
N HIS A 143 -1.47 0.93 -2.63
CA HIS A 143 -2.05 -0.30 -2.14
C HIS A 143 -2.49 -1.22 -3.27
N VAL A 144 -2.27 -2.53 -3.11
CA VAL A 144 -2.73 -3.56 -4.03
C VAL A 144 -3.68 -4.48 -3.27
N GLY A 145 -4.95 -4.50 -3.68
CA GLY A 145 -5.98 -5.29 -2.99
C GLY A 145 -7.21 -4.47 -2.64
N SER A 146 -8.22 -5.17 -2.14
CA SER A 146 -9.40 -4.51 -1.59
C SER A 146 -9.03 -3.75 -0.31
N LEU A 147 -9.70 -2.62 -0.11
CA LEU A 147 -9.59 -1.82 1.10
C LEU A 147 -10.76 -2.19 2.00
N LYS A 148 -10.46 -2.56 3.25
CA LYS A 148 -11.46 -2.50 4.32
C LYS A 148 -11.68 -1.03 4.68
N SER A 149 -12.77 -0.71 5.37
CA SER A 149 -13.08 0.66 5.83
C SER A 149 -11.82 1.31 6.40
N SER A 150 -11.34 2.38 5.76
CA SER A 150 -10.13 3.10 6.17
C SER A 150 -10.42 4.59 6.18
N SER A 151 -9.69 5.35 7.00
CA SER A 151 -9.73 6.82 6.96
C SER A 151 -9.08 7.40 5.69
N TRP A 152 -8.40 6.56 4.90
CA TRP A 152 -7.75 6.95 3.65
C TRP A 152 -8.73 7.05 2.49
N ILE A 153 -8.43 7.95 1.56
CA ILE A 153 -9.20 8.13 0.32
C ILE A 153 -8.50 7.40 -0.80
N GLY A 154 -9.20 6.46 -1.42
CA GLY A 154 -8.71 5.70 -2.56
C GLY A 154 -8.90 6.43 -3.90
N TYR A 155 -7.83 6.51 -4.67
CA TYR A 155 -7.77 6.93 -6.06
C TYR A 155 -7.36 5.72 -6.90
N PRO A 156 -8.28 5.13 -7.69
CA PRO A 156 -7.96 3.99 -8.55
C PRO A 156 -6.83 4.33 -9.52
N LEU A 157 -5.84 3.44 -9.64
CA LEU A 157 -4.72 3.59 -10.57
C LEU A 157 -4.76 2.57 -11.69
N ALA A 158 -5.00 1.29 -11.36
CA ALA A 158 -5.15 0.24 -12.37
C ALA A 158 -5.99 -0.95 -11.87
N PRO A 159 -6.74 -1.60 -12.77
CA PRO A 159 -7.27 -2.93 -12.51
C PRO A 159 -6.12 -3.93 -12.41
N ASN A 160 -6.25 -4.93 -11.54
CA ASN A 160 -5.29 -6.02 -11.43
C ASN A 160 -6.03 -7.30 -11.00
N GLU A 161 -5.90 -8.32 -11.84
CA GLU A 161 -6.49 -9.63 -11.58
C GLU A 161 -5.59 -10.49 -10.70
N ARG A 162 -6.12 -11.64 -10.29
CA ARG A 162 -5.35 -12.70 -9.66
C ARG A 162 -5.53 -13.98 -10.44
N PHE A 163 -4.43 -14.70 -10.63
CA PHE A 163 -4.41 -15.94 -11.38
C PHE A 163 -3.94 -17.08 -10.51
N LEU A 164 -4.54 -18.25 -10.77
CA LEU A 164 -4.00 -19.51 -10.34
C LEU A 164 -2.99 -19.98 -11.39
N CYS A 165 -1.79 -20.35 -10.96
CA CYS A 165 -0.73 -20.76 -11.88
C CYS A 165 0.21 -21.78 -11.26
N ALA A 166 0.96 -22.47 -12.11
CA ALA A 166 2.04 -23.39 -11.73
C ALA A 166 3.10 -23.42 -12.84
N SER A 167 4.28 -24.00 -12.57
CA SER A 167 5.23 -24.27 -13.67
C SER A 167 4.67 -25.30 -14.64
N PRO A 168 5.09 -25.29 -15.92
CA PRO A 168 4.66 -26.30 -16.90
C PRO A 168 4.94 -27.74 -16.44
N GLY A 169 6.04 -27.97 -15.73
CA GLY A 169 6.41 -29.28 -15.20
C GLY A 169 5.50 -29.76 -14.07
N TYR A 170 5.01 -28.85 -13.22
CA TYR A 170 4.01 -29.19 -12.21
C TYR A 170 2.63 -29.38 -12.85
N ALA A 171 2.22 -28.51 -13.77
CA ALA A 171 0.94 -28.58 -14.46
C ALA A 171 0.71 -29.93 -15.19
N ARG A 172 1.75 -30.51 -15.80
CA ARG A 172 1.67 -31.84 -16.43
C ARG A 172 1.37 -32.98 -15.44
N ARG A 173 1.68 -32.81 -14.16
CA ARG A 173 1.44 -33.81 -13.11
C ARG A 173 0.03 -33.75 -12.51
N ILE A 174 -0.71 -32.67 -12.78
CA ILE A 174 -2.02 -32.39 -12.18
C ILE A 174 -3.13 -32.31 -13.25
N ASN A 175 -3.10 -33.23 -14.21
CA ASN A 175 -3.98 -33.24 -15.38
C ASN A 175 -5.48 -33.43 -15.08
N GLU A 176 -5.85 -33.79 -13.85
CA GLU A 176 -7.25 -33.90 -13.39
C GLU A 176 -7.77 -32.64 -12.67
N LEU A 177 -7.04 -31.51 -12.70
CA LEU A 177 -7.49 -30.26 -12.07
C LEU A 177 -8.56 -29.56 -12.93
N GLU A 178 -9.83 -29.84 -12.68
CA GLU A 178 -10.98 -29.29 -13.43
C GLU A 178 -11.83 -28.33 -12.58
N HIS A 179 -11.82 -28.51 -11.26
CA HIS A 179 -12.61 -27.72 -10.33
C HIS A 179 -11.76 -27.22 -9.15
N PRO A 180 -12.05 -26.02 -8.57
CA PRO A 180 -11.32 -25.54 -7.40
C PRO A 180 -11.25 -26.52 -6.21
N SER A 181 -12.24 -27.40 -6.07
CA SER A 181 -12.23 -28.44 -5.02
C SER A 181 -11.06 -29.42 -5.14
N ASP A 182 -10.56 -29.65 -6.35
CA ASP A 182 -9.49 -30.62 -6.60
C ASP A 182 -8.14 -30.13 -6.05
N LEU A 183 -8.02 -28.83 -5.76
CA LEU A 183 -6.84 -28.25 -5.11
C LEU A 183 -6.52 -28.88 -3.76
N ALA A 184 -7.51 -29.49 -3.08
CA ALA A 184 -7.27 -30.25 -1.85
C ALA A 184 -6.38 -31.50 -2.05
N ARG A 185 -6.20 -31.95 -3.30
CA ARG A 185 -5.39 -33.13 -3.66
C ARG A 185 -3.94 -32.79 -4.03
N TYR A 186 -3.60 -31.50 -4.14
CA TYR A 186 -2.34 -31.05 -4.75
C TYR A 186 -1.57 -30.09 -3.85
N ASP A 187 -0.25 -30.03 -4.04
CA ASP A 187 0.61 -29.06 -3.35
C ASP A 187 0.25 -27.64 -3.75
N CYS A 188 -0.13 -26.84 -2.75
CA CYS A 188 -0.43 -25.43 -2.91
C CYS A 188 0.53 -24.57 -2.09
N LEU A 189 1.04 -23.51 -2.70
CA LEU A 189 1.99 -22.58 -2.11
C LEU A 189 1.24 -21.44 -1.43
N CYS A 190 1.39 -21.33 -0.11
CA CYS A 190 0.58 -20.47 0.72
C CYS A 190 1.27 -19.13 1.01
N LEU A 191 0.79 -18.05 0.39
CA LEU A 191 1.20 -16.68 0.72
C LEU A 191 0.44 -16.16 1.95
N ARG A 192 1.17 -15.79 3.02
CA ARG A 192 0.63 -15.35 4.32
C ARG A 192 0.95 -13.88 4.60
N GLU A 193 0.25 -12.96 3.95
CA GLU A 193 0.50 -11.51 4.05
C GLU A 193 -0.36 -10.77 5.10
N ASN A 194 -1.45 -11.37 5.62
CA ASN A 194 -2.47 -10.67 6.42
C ASN A 194 -2.80 -11.34 7.77
N ASP A 195 -1.85 -12.04 8.39
CA ASP A 195 -2.05 -12.78 9.66
C ASP A 195 -3.25 -13.74 9.64
N GLU A 196 -3.67 -14.24 8.47
CA GLU A 196 -4.70 -15.28 8.39
C GLU A 196 -4.08 -16.64 8.75
N ASP A 197 -4.66 -17.32 9.76
CA ASP A 197 -4.24 -18.66 10.21
C ASP A 197 -4.18 -19.67 9.06
N VAL A 198 -5.07 -19.52 8.06
CA VAL A 198 -5.15 -20.39 6.89
C VAL A 198 -5.63 -19.62 5.66
N PRO A 199 -4.86 -19.62 4.55
CA PRO A 199 -5.30 -18.96 3.33
C PRO A 199 -6.53 -19.65 2.75
N ARG A 200 -7.52 -18.85 2.39
CA ARG A 200 -8.75 -19.28 1.70
C ARG A 200 -8.81 -18.65 0.32
N TRP A 201 -8.71 -19.48 -0.71
CA TRP A 201 -8.92 -19.05 -2.08
C TRP A 201 -10.40 -19.08 -2.40
N ARG A 202 -10.92 -17.93 -2.82
CA ARG A 202 -12.33 -17.77 -3.20
C ARG A 202 -12.38 -17.74 -4.72
N PHE A 203 -13.18 -18.60 -5.31
CA PHE A 203 -13.38 -18.66 -6.74
C PHE A 203 -14.83 -18.31 -7.07
N SER A 204 -15.01 -17.64 -8.20
CA SER A 204 -16.33 -17.42 -8.80
C SER A 204 -16.27 -17.67 -10.29
N GLN A 205 -17.31 -18.28 -10.83
CA GLN A 205 -17.51 -18.46 -12.26
C GLN A 205 -18.71 -17.60 -12.67
N ALA A 206 -18.58 -16.82 -13.75
CA ALA A 206 -19.70 -16.06 -14.29
C ALA A 206 -20.73 -17.03 -14.87
N GLY A 207 -22.02 -16.79 -14.60
CA GLY A 207 -23.09 -17.55 -15.25
C GLY A 207 -23.28 -17.08 -16.69
N ASP A 208 -23.73 -17.99 -17.55
CA ASP A 208 -23.74 -17.93 -19.02
C ASP A 208 -24.76 -16.93 -19.60
N GLY A 209 -25.22 -15.95 -18.82
CA GLY A 209 -26.25 -14.99 -19.22
C GLY A 209 -27.67 -15.56 -19.36
N LYS A 210 -27.87 -16.87 -19.15
CA LYS A 210 -29.19 -17.56 -19.22
C LYS A 210 -29.73 -17.97 -17.84
N GLY A 211 -29.74 -17.06 -16.88
CA GLY A 211 -30.33 -17.32 -15.55
C GLY A 211 -29.61 -18.39 -14.72
N GLU A 212 -28.42 -18.85 -15.13
CA GLU A 212 -27.61 -19.77 -14.33
C GLU A 212 -27.01 -19.07 -13.11
N SER A 213 -27.11 -19.75 -11.97
CA SER A 213 -26.58 -19.27 -10.68
C SER A 213 -25.07 -19.11 -10.75
N ARG A 214 -24.56 -17.98 -10.24
CA ARG A 214 -23.13 -17.71 -10.10
C ARG A 214 -22.49 -18.78 -9.21
N ARG A 215 -21.75 -19.72 -9.81
CA ARG A 215 -21.05 -20.76 -9.05
C ARG A 215 -19.92 -20.09 -8.25
N SER A 216 -19.82 -20.45 -6.98
CA SER A 216 -18.76 -19.96 -6.10
C SER A 216 -18.20 -21.12 -5.29
N ALA A 217 -16.90 -21.09 -5.06
CA ALA A 217 -16.20 -22.09 -4.26
C ALA A 217 -15.23 -21.37 -3.32
N VAL A 218 -15.19 -21.79 -2.06
CA VAL A 218 -14.20 -21.30 -1.09
C VAL A 218 -13.36 -22.49 -0.68
N ILE A 219 -12.10 -22.48 -1.08
CA ILE A 219 -11.19 -23.59 -0.86
C ILE A 219 -10.22 -23.20 0.24
N ARG A 220 -10.18 -24.02 1.29
CA ARG A 220 -9.13 -23.96 2.29
C ARG A 220 -7.89 -24.59 1.68
N VAL A 221 -6.83 -23.81 1.59
CA VAL A 221 -5.60 -24.25 0.92
C VAL A 221 -4.56 -24.60 1.97
N THR A 222 -3.99 -25.78 1.83
CA THR A 222 -2.94 -26.29 2.70
C THR A 222 -1.77 -26.75 1.85
N GLY A 223 -0.56 -26.54 2.33
CA GLY A 223 0.65 -27.02 1.68
C GLY A 223 1.82 -26.99 2.65
N ALA A 224 2.84 -27.79 2.34
CA ALA A 224 4.06 -27.88 3.14
C ALA A 224 4.89 -26.58 3.12
N LEU A 225 4.69 -25.75 2.09
CA LEU A 225 5.44 -24.52 1.87
C LEU A 225 4.54 -23.29 2.02
N SER A 226 4.94 -22.37 2.90
CA SER A 226 4.30 -21.07 3.07
C SER A 226 5.33 -19.98 3.33
N SER A 227 5.03 -18.76 2.91
CA SER A 227 5.88 -17.58 3.11
C SER A 227 5.01 -16.32 3.13
N ASN A 228 5.48 -15.27 3.79
CA ASN A 228 4.89 -13.93 3.77
C ASN A 228 5.39 -13.09 2.57
N ASP A 229 6.31 -13.60 1.76
CA ASP A 229 6.87 -12.89 0.60
C ASP A 229 6.38 -13.50 -0.73
N GLY A 230 5.74 -12.66 -1.55
CA GLY A 230 5.21 -13.07 -2.85
C GLY A 230 6.28 -13.49 -3.87
N THR A 231 7.51 -12.99 -3.75
CA THR A 231 8.65 -13.38 -4.61
C THR A 231 9.06 -14.81 -4.31
N VAL A 232 9.24 -15.15 -3.02
CA VAL A 232 9.61 -16.50 -2.57
C VAL A 232 8.58 -17.53 -3.05
N ILE A 233 7.30 -17.22 -2.88
CA ILE A 233 6.19 -18.07 -3.34
C ILE A 233 6.20 -18.26 -4.86
N THR A 234 6.53 -17.21 -5.62
CA THR A 234 6.64 -17.27 -7.08
C THR A 234 7.84 -18.11 -7.52
N ASP A 235 8.98 -18.00 -6.84
CA ASP A 235 10.18 -18.79 -7.11
C ASP A 235 9.95 -20.29 -6.87
N TRP A 236 9.22 -20.66 -5.81
CA TRP A 236 8.82 -22.04 -5.57
C TRP A 236 7.86 -22.57 -6.64
N ALA A 237 6.94 -21.74 -7.14
CA ALA A 237 6.06 -22.12 -8.24
C ALA A 237 6.87 -22.38 -9.52
N LEU A 238 7.84 -21.52 -9.83
CA LEU A 238 8.77 -21.69 -10.96
C LEU A 238 9.62 -22.95 -10.83
N ALA A 239 10.05 -23.30 -9.61
CA ALA A 239 10.74 -24.55 -9.29
C ALA A 239 9.84 -25.79 -9.38
N GLY A 240 8.53 -25.61 -9.62
CA GLY A 240 7.57 -26.71 -9.76
C GLY A 240 7.26 -27.42 -8.45
N LEU A 241 7.17 -26.65 -7.36
CA LEU A 241 6.84 -27.15 -6.03
C LEU A 241 5.34 -27.06 -5.68
N GLY A 242 4.52 -26.47 -6.56
CA GLY A 242 3.08 -26.42 -6.33
C GLY A 242 2.32 -25.40 -7.17
N ILE A 243 1.04 -25.27 -6.83
CA ILE A 243 0.07 -24.32 -7.38
C ILE A 243 0.11 -23.03 -6.56
N VAL A 244 -0.04 -21.88 -7.22
CA VAL A 244 -0.01 -20.58 -6.55
C VAL A 244 -1.09 -19.62 -7.07
N GLU A 245 -1.73 -18.88 -6.14
CA GLU A 245 -2.48 -17.65 -6.43
C GLU A 245 -1.53 -16.45 -6.44
N ARG A 246 -1.42 -15.73 -7.56
CA ARG A 246 -0.62 -14.50 -7.67
C ARG A 246 -1.35 -13.38 -8.38
N SER A 247 -0.94 -12.15 -8.06
CA SER A 247 -1.40 -10.96 -8.78
C SER A 247 -0.88 -10.96 -10.21
N GLU A 248 -1.74 -10.57 -11.14
CA GLU A 248 -1.45 -10.44 -12.57
C GLU A 248 -0.20 -9.57 -12.82
N TRP A 249 -0.06 -8.44 -12.12
CA TRP A 249 1.11 -7.54 -12.26
C TRP A 249 2.45 -8.25 -12.07
N ASP A 250 2.45 -9.34 -11.31
CA ASP A 250 3.64 -10.11 -11.00
C ASP A 250 3.90 -11.20 -12.04
N VAL A 251 2.88 -12.02 -12.29
CA VAL A 251 3.01 -13.25 -13.10
C VAL A 251 2.74 -13.07 -14.59
N ALA A 252 2.17 -11.95 -15.05
CA ALA A 252 1.88 -11.75 -16.47
C ALA A 252 3.11 -11.97 -17.39
N PRO A 253 4.33 -11.45 -17.08
CA PRO A 253 5.53 -11.75 -17.88
C PRO A 253 5.96 -13.23 -17.84
N LEU A 254 5.69 -13.92 -16.73
CA LEU A 254 6.02 -15.33 -16.55
C LEU A 254 5.05 -16.23 -17.33
N LEU A 255 3.78 -15.85 -17.41
CA LEU A 255 2.77 -16.48 -18.25
C LEU A 255 3.08 -16.26 -19.73
N ALA A 256 3.39 -15.02 -20.13
CA ALA A 256 3.73 -14.68 -21.51
C ALA A 256 4.97 -15.42 -22.02
N SER A 257 5.96 -15.65 -21.15
CA SER A 257 7.17 -16.41 -21.48
C SER A 257 7.03 -17.93 -21.32
N GLY A 258 5.85 -18.44 -20.92
CA GLY A 258 5.61 -19.87 -20.69
C GLY A 258 6.34 -20.46 -19.49
N LYS A 259 6.93 -19.63 -18.62
CA LYS A 259 7.58 -20.08 -17.36
C LYS A 259 6.55 -20.52 -16.31
N LEU A 260 5.36 -19.93 -16.37
CA LEU A 260 4.18 -20.38 -15.65
C LEU A 260 3.04 -20.62 -16.65
N VAL A 261 2.09 -21.45 -16.26
CA VAL A 261 0.84 -21.66 -16.99
C VAL A 261 -0.34 -21.30 -16.09
N ARG A 262 -1.39 -20.71 -16.67
CA ARG A 262 -2.63 -20.41 -15.96
C ARG A 262 -3.42 -21.69 -15.78
N LEU A 263 -3.95 -21.90 -14.58
CA LEU A 263 -4.80 -23.02 -14.20
C LEU A 263 -6.22 -22.51 -13.97
N LEU A 264 -7.22 -23.38 -14.19
CA LEU A 264 -8.64 -23.08 -14.01
C LEU A 264 -9.05 -21.71 -14.61
N PRO A 265 -8.81 -21.45 -15.92
CA PRO A 265 -8.98 -20.13 -16.51
C PRO A 265 -10.42 -19.59 -16.42
N ASP A 266 -11.42 -20.48 -16.38
CA ASP A 266 -12.85 -20.15 -16.25
C ASP A 266 -13.27 -19.75 -14.83
N TRP A 267 -12.38 -19.95 -13.85
CA TRP A 267 -12.61 -19.58 -12.45
C TRP A 267 -11.85 -18.30 -12.10
N HIS A 268 -12.58 -17.32 -11.58
CA HIS A 268 -12.03 -16.02 -11.22
C HIS A 268 -11.80 -15.90 -9.72
N LEU A 269 -10.59 -15.50 -9.35
CA LEU A 269 -10.23 -15.07 -8.00
C LEU A 269 -10.63 -13.60 -7.80
N PRO A 270 -10.91 -13.15 -6.57
CA PRO A 270 -11.14 -11.74 -6.26
C PRO A 270 -10.01 -10.86 -6.81
N PRO A 271 -10.34 -9.80 -7.56
CA PRO A 271 -9.33 -8.89 -8.08
C PRO A 271 -8.65 -8.15 -6.93
N ALA A 272 -7.43 -7.69 -7.18
CA ALA A 272 -6.65 -6.90 -6.23
C ALA A 272 -6.23 -5.59 -6.90
N PRO A 273 -7.14 -4.63 -7.10
CA PRO A 273 -6.86 -3.41 -7.84
C PRO A 273 -5.73 -2.59 -7.20
N VAL A 274 -5.02 -1.83 -8.02
CA VAL A 274 -3.98 -0.90 -7.56
C VAL A 274 -4.64 0.45 -7.30
N THR A 275 -4.46 0.97 -6.08
CA THR A 275 -5.09 2.20 -5.62
C THR A 275 -4.05 3.07 -4.91
N ALA A 276 -4.00 4.36 -5.23
CA ALA A 276 -3.29 5.33 -4.40
C ALA A 276 -4.20 5.83 -3.28
N LEU A 277 -3.67 5.85 -2.06
CA LEU A 277 -4.39 6.26 -0.87
C LEU A 277 -3.81 7.56 -0.33
N LEU A 278 -4.67 8.53 -0.04
CA LEU A 278 -4.29 9.80 0.58
C LEU A 278 -4.96 10.00 1.95
N PRO A 279 -4.37 10.76 2.89
CA PRO A 279 -4.86 10.89 4.26
C PRO A 279 -6.05 11.87 4.45
N SER A 280 -6.29 12.83 3.52
CA SER A 280 -7.22 13.96 3.73
C SER A 280 -8.30 14.11 2.65
N ARG A 281 -9.55 14.42 3.07
CA ARG A 281 -10.69 14.77 2.19
C ARG A 281 -10.69 16.22 1.72
N THR A 282 -9.88 17.07 2.36
CA THR A 282 -9.98 18.53 2.26
C THR A 282 -8.86 19.14 1.42
N GLY A 283 -8.74 18.68 0.17
CA GLY A 283 -7.79 19.18 -0.82
C GLY A 283 -6.50 18.35 -0.92
N ARG A 284 -5.93 18.28 -2.13
CA ARG A 284 -4.68 17.58 -2.43
C ARG A 284 -3.53 18.59 -2.48
N SER A 285 -2.43 18.31 -1.79
CA SER A 285 -1.21 19.12 -1.94
C SER A 285 -0.64 19.00 -3.36
N ALA A 286 0.19 19.97 -3.79
CA ALA A 286 0.82 19.93 -5.12
C ALA A 286 1.67 18.66 -5.33
N ARG A 287 2.41 18.24 -4.30
CA ARG A 287 3.24 17.02 -4.30
C ARG A 287 2.41 15.75 -4.47
N GLN A 288 1.26 15.65 -3.79
CA GLN A 288 0.33 14.53 -3.95
C GLN A 288 -0.29 14.53 -5.35
N ARG A 289 -0.62 15.71 -5.89
CA ARG A 289 -1.22 15.86 -7.22
C ARG A 289 -0.27 15.38 -8.32
N VAL A 290 0.97 15.85 -8.31
CA VAL A 290 2.01 15.45 -9.27
C VAL A 290 2.26 13.94 -9.21
N PHE A 291 2.36 13.37 -8.00
CA PHE A 291 2.54 11.92 -7.88
C PHE A 291 1.35 11.16 -8.46
N LEU A 292 0.11 11.57 -8.14
CA LEU A 292 -1.09 10.93 -8.67
C LEU A 292 -1.17 11.04 -10.19
N GLU A 293 -0.90 12.20 -10.77
CA GLU A 293 -0.88 12.39 -12.22
C GLU A 293 0.15 11.48 -12.90
N ALA A 294 1.37 11.43 -12.36
CA ALA A 294 2.42 10.54 -12.85
C ALA A 294 2.05 9.05 -12.71
N ALA A 295 1.47 8.66 -11.58
CA ALA A 295 1.04 7.28 -11.33
C ALA A 295 -0.12 6.87 -12.24
N THR A 296 -1.16 7.70 -12.37
CA THR A 296 -2.30 7.45 -13.27
C THR A 296 -1.81 7.30 -14.70
N ARG A 297 -0.93 8.18 -15.17
CA ARG A 297 -0.34 8.06 -16.52
C ARG A 297 0.52 6.80 -16.68
N PHE A 298 1.30 6.44 -15.67
CA PHE A 298 2.18 5.27 -15.73
C PHE A 298 1.41 3.95 -15.77
N PHE A 299 0.25 3.89 -15.13
CA PHE A 299 -0.59 2.71 -15.05
C PHE A 299 -1.71 2.63 -16.09
N ASP A 300 -1.77 3.59 -17.03
CA ASP A 300 -2.71 3.60 -18.15
C ASP A 300 -1.99 3.60 -19.52
N PRO A 301 -1.98 2.47 -20.26
CA PRO A 301 -2.54 1.18 -19.87
C PRO A 301 -1.67 0.47 -18.80
N PRO A 302 -2.20 -0.55 -18.09
CA PRO A 302 -1.42 -1.29 -17.10
C PRO A 302 -0.15 -1.89 -17.71
N PRO A 303 1.04 -1.59 -17.18
CA PRO A 303 2.32 -1.89 -17.84
C PRO A 303 2.61 -3.40 -17.94
N TRP A 304 1.94 -4.21 -17.13
CA TRP A 304 2.06 -5.68 -17.16
C TRP A 304 1.15 -6.36 -18.18
N ARG A 305 0.15 -5.66 -18.72
CA ARG A 305 -0.77 -6.27 -19.71
C ARG A 305 -0.21 -6.29 -21.12
N GLY A 306 0.82 -5.50 -21.40
CA GLY A 306 1.39 -5.37 -22.75
C GLY A 306 0.37 -4.88 -23.77
N LYS A 307 0.83 -4.36 -24.90
CA LYS A 307 0.03 -4.45 -26.13
C LYS A 307 0.40 -5.81 -26.71
N ALA A 308 -0.58 -6.70 -26.82
CA ALA A 308 -0.44 -7.91 -27.62
C ALA A 308 0.02 -7.55 -29.04
#